data_AF-A0A8S1R722-F1
#
_entry.id   AF-A0A8S1R722-F1
#
_cell.length_a   1.000
_cell.length_b   1.000
_cell.length_c   1.000
_cell.angle_alpha   90.00
_cell.angle_beta   90.00
_cell.angle_gamma   90.00
#
_symmetry.space_group_name_H-M   'P 1'
#
loop_
_entity.id
_entity.type
_entity.pdbx_description
1 polymer ?
#
loop_
_entity_poly.entity_id
_entity_poly.type
_entity_poly.pdbx_seq_one_letter_code
_entity_poly.pdbx_strand_id
1 'polypeptide(L)'
;MIRKEFRLLLLSTKKFIEQLPIQKQQKASMNLMKIIQEPKSEEQIMKEINYQINFLKLTNPNISFKHLTEEEAETESMIQQLNEEQEQYQQKEDFNLKKGTYIYQNGNLIQGQSEKRKEVDYSNWYAANVDPDDLKRHKELLDRQHFSGPFWEGKPMPKSILDEENPNTLMYSDERPEKELNPNMKQEKHGKFEKVKR
;
A
#
# COMPACT_ATOMS: atom_id res chain seq x y z
N MET A 1 -8.70 9.55 -38.02
CA MET A 1 -8.13 8.35 -37.36
C MET A 1 -6.63 8.51 -37.07
N ILE A 2 -5.84 9.05 -38.01
CA ILE A 2 -4.37 9.21 -37.93
C ILE A 2 -3.87 9.77 -36.59
N ARG A 3 -4.51 10.82 -36.03
CA ARG A 3 -4.11 11.40 -34.74
C ARG A 3 -4.16 10.43 -33.55
N LYS A 4 -5.08 9.46 -33.55
CA LYS A 4 -5.20 8.47 -32.46
C LYS A 4 -4.06 7.47 -32.53
N GLU A 5 -3.82 6.90 -33.72
CA GLU A 5 -2.71 5.97 -33.96
C GLU A 5 -1.36 6.61 -33.68
N PHE A 6 -1.19 7.88 -34.08
CA PHE A 6 -0.01 8.67 -33.77
C PHE A 6 0.22 8.80 -32.25
N ARG A 7 -0.82 9.12 -31.49
CA ARG A 7 -0.74 9.24 -30.03
C ARG A 7 -0.37 7.91 -29.37
N LEU A 8 -0.97 6.81 -29.81
CA LEU A 8 -0.66 5.45 -29.30
C LEU A 8 0.78 5.04 -29.63
N LEU A 9 1.25 5.38 -30.84
CA LEU A 9 2.64 5.15 -31.23
C LEU A 9 3.61 5.93 -30.34
N LEU A 10 3.32 7.21 -30.07
CA LEU A 10 4.13 8.03 -29.18
C LEU A 10 4.15 7.53 -27.73
N LEU A 11 3.01 7.08 -27.20
CA LEU A 11 2.96 6.51 -25.86
C LEU A 11 3.75 5.19 -25.77
N SER A 12 3.59 4.31 -26.77
CA SER A 12 4.30 3.03 -26.81
C SER A 12 5.80 3.19 -26.97
N THR A 13 6.25 4.13 -27.82
CA THR A 13 7.67 4.48 -27.92
C THR A 13 8.22 5.04 -26.62
N LYS A 14 7.47 5.91 -25.92
CA LYS A 14 7.90 6.46 -24.63
C LYS A 14 8.12 5.36 -23.59
N LYS A 15 7.17 4.42 -23.43
CA LYS A 15 7.33 3.25 -22.54
C LYS A 15 8.54 2.41 -22.89
N PHE A 16 8.75 2.17 -24.18
CA PHE A 16 9.88 1.38 -24.63
C PHE A 16 11.21 2.08 -24.32
N ILE A 17 11.26 3.40 -24.45
CA ILE A 17 12.43 4.20 -24.05
C ILE A 17 12.65 4.10 -22.54
N GLU A 18 11.62 4.16 -21.71
CA GLU A 18 11.73 4.03 -20.24
C GLU A 18 12.33 2.70 -19.77
N GLN A 19 12.24 1.64 -20.59
CA GLN A 19 12.86 0.34 -20.30
C GLN A 19 14.37 0.29 -20.62
N LEU A 20 14.92 1.30 -21.31
CA LEU A 20 16.34 1.35 -21.66
C LEU A 20 17.21 1.77 -20.46
N PRO A 21 18.53 1.50 -20.47
CA PRO A 21 19.46 2.09 -19.50
C PRO A 21 19.47 3.63 -19.56
N ILE A 22 19.54 4.30 -18.42
CA ILE A 22 19.41 5.78 -18.25
C ILE A 22 20.21 6.60 -19.29
N GLN A 23 21.45 6.19 -19.58
CA GLN A 23 22.29 6.88 -20.59
C GLN A 23 21.69 6.85 -22.00
N LYS A 24 21.06 5.73 -22.38
CA LYS A 24 20.40 5.58 -23.69
C LYS A 24 19.02 6.25 -23.70
N GLN A 25 18.33 6.30 -22.56
CA GLN A 25 17.01 6.95 -22.43
C GLN A 25 17.07 8.42 -22.84
N GLN A 26 18.06 9.17 -22.33
CA GLN A 26 18.22 10.60 -22.64
C GLN A 26 18.47 10.82 -24.13
N LYS A 27 19.33 10.02 -24.75
CA LYS A 27 19.62 10.13 -26.19
C LYS A 27 18.39 9.79 -27.04
N ALA A 28 17.68 8.71 -26.70
CA ALA A 28 16.50 8.26 -27.43
C ALA A 28 15.33 9.26 -27.31
N SER A 29 15.09 9.79 -26.11
CA SER A 29 14.06 10.83 -25.88
C SER A 29 14.36 12.13 -26.61
N MET A 30 15.61 12.59 -26.61
CA MET A 30 16.03 13.77 -27.39
C MET A 30 15.83 13.57 -28.90
N ASN A 31 16.13 12.38 -29.42
CA ASN A 31 15.94 12.07 -30.83
C ASN A 31 14.45 12.00 -31.21
N LEU A 32 13.61 11.46 -30.34
CA LEU A 32 12.16 11.41 -30.55
C LEU A 32 11.55 12.83 -30.52
N MET A 33 12.00 13.69 -29.59
CA MET A 33 11.57 15.08 -29.55
C MET A 33 11.95 15.86 -30.82
N LYS A 34 13.16 15.64 -31.35
CA LYS A 34 13.58 16.27 -32.61
C LYS A 34 12.67 15.89 -33.77
N ILE A 35 12.32 14.60 -33.90
CA ILE A 35 11.39 14.13 -34.94
C ILE A 35 10.03 14.82 -34.84
N ILE A 36 9.50 15.01 -33.62
CA ILE A 36 8.18 15.63 -33.40
C ILE A 36 8.21 17.13 -33.72
N GLN A 37 9.32 17.81 -33.47
CA GLN A 37 9.45 19.26 -33.67
C GLN A 37 9.68 19.65 -35.14
N GLU A 38 10.11 18.71 -35.99
CA GLU A 38 10.34 18.99 -37.40
C GLU A 38 9.01 19.24 -38.14
N PRO A 39 8.92 20.28 -38.99
CA PRO A 39 7.70 20.60 -39.73
C PRO A 39 7.50 19.62 -40.90
N LYS A 40 7.08 18.40 -40.58
CA LYS A 40 6.82 17.30 -41.53
C LYS A 40 5.36 16.87 -41.46
N SER A 41 4.91 16.11 -42.47
CA SER A 41 3.56 15.52 -42.43
C SER A 41 3.48 14.40 -41.38
N GLU A 42 2.31 14.21 -40.77
CA GLU A 42 2.10 13.20 -39.72
C GLU A 42 2.55 11.79 -40.16
N GLU A 43 2.33 11.44 -41.44
CA GLU A 43 2.76 10.15 -42.01
C GLU A 43 4.27 9.98 -42.08
N GLN A 44 5.02 11.05 -42.39
CA GLN A 44 6.48 11.02 -42.42
C GLN A 44 7.03 10.85 -41.01
N ILE A 45 6.46 11.56 -40.05
CA ILE A 45 6.83 11.45 -38.63
C ILE A 45 6.57 10.03 -38.13
N MET A 46 5.43 9.42 -38.47
CA MET A 46 5.13 8.02 -38.13
C MET A 46 6.17 7.04 -38.69
N LYS A 47 6.59 7.21 -39.95
CA LYS A 47 7.61 6.36 -40.58
C LYS A 47 8.96 6.50 -39.86
N GLU A 48 9.35 7.70 -39.49
CA GLU A 48 10.61 7.95 -38.78
C GLU A 48 10.60 7.41 -37.36
N ILE A 49 9.48 7.56 -36.63
CA ILE A 49 9.31 6.94 -35.31
C ILE A 49 9.40 5.41 -35.44
N ASN A 50 8.71 4.80 -36.42
CA ASN A 50 8.79 3.37 -36.66
C ASN A 50 10.21 2.90 -36.99
N TYR A 51 10.96 3.68 -37.78
CA TYR A 51 12.36 3.42 -38.05
C TYR A 51 13.20 3.45 -36.76
N GLN A 52 12.99 4.45 -35.89
CA GLN A 52 13.67 4.52 -34.61
C GLN A 52 13.31 3.36 -33.68
N ILE A 53 12.04 2.95 -33.63
CA ILE A 53 11.62 1.77 -32.87
C ILE A 53 12.38 0.54 -33.36
N ASN A 54 12.43 0.33 -34.68
CA ASN A 54 13.12 -0.82 -35.27
C ASN A 54 14.62 -0.78 -34.96
N PHE A 55 15.25 0.38 -35.04
CA PHE A 55 16.64 0.56 -34.64
C PHE A 55 16.87 0.24 -33.15
N LEU A 56 16.01 0.73 -32.26
CA LEU A 56 16.12 0.48 -30.83
C LEU A 56 15.86 -0.99 -30.46
N LYS A 57 14.96 -1.68 -31.17
CA LYS A 57 14.75 -3.13 -31.07
C LYS A 57 16.00 -3.91 -31.46
N LEU A 58 16.63 -3.55 -32.57
CA LEU A 58 17.86 -4.20 -33.05
C LEU A 58 19.03 -4.00 -32.09
N THR A 59 19.14 -2.80 -31.51
CA THR A 59 20.23 -2.48 -30.57
C THR A 59 20.00 -3.04 -29.16
N ASN A 60 18.77 -3.39 -28.79
CA ASN A 60 18.42 -3.93 -27.48
C ASN A 60 17.45 -5.12 -27.61
N PRO A 61 17.93 -6.29 -28.06
CA PRO A 61 17.08 -7.45 -28.35
C PRO A 61 16.39 -8.03 -27.09
N ASN A 62 16.91 -7.75 -25.90
CA ASN A 62 16.36 -8.24 -24.64
C ASN A 62 15.08 -7.54 -24.22
N ILE A 63 14.74 -6.40 -24.84
CA ILE A 63 13.58 -5.59 -24.48
C ILE A 63 12.50 -5.81 -25.54
N SER A 64 11.36 -6.35 -25.12
CA SER A 64 10.22 -6.57 -26.01
C SER A 64 9.38 -5.30 -26.12
N PHE A 65 9.25 -4.78 -27.34
CA PHE A 65 8.32 -3.70 -27.63
C PHE A 65 6.89 -4.23 -27.67
N LYS A 66 6.01 -3.65 -26.84
CA LYS A 66 4.58 -3.91 -26.86
C LYS A 66 3.85 -2.68 -27.39
N HIS A 67 2.99 -2.86 -28.39
CA HIS A 67 2.03 -1.82 -28.76
C HIS A 67 1.00 -1.70 -27.64
N LEU A 68 0.79 -0.49 -27.11
CA LEU A 68 -0.32 -0.26 -26.19
C LEU A 68 -1.65 -0.46 -26.90
N THR A 69 -2.59 -1.05 -26.20
CA THR A 69 -4.02 -0.99 -26.54
C THR A 69 -4.62 0.34 -26.07
N GLU A 70 -5.80 0.69 -26.59
CA GLU A 70 -6.50 1.93 -26.20
C GLU A 70 -6.83 1.95 -24.70
N GLU A 71 -7.22 0.81 -24.13
CA GLU A 71 -7.55 0.67 -22.70
C GLU A 71 -6.33 0.91 -21.80
N GLU A 72 -5.14 0.46 -22.20
CA GLU A 72 -3.89 0.72 -21.47
C GLU A 72 -3.49 2.21 -21.54
N ALA A 73 -3.78 2.88 -22.65
CA ALA A 73 -3.47 4.30 -22.79
C ALA A 73 -4.41 5.18 -21.95
N GLU A 74 -5.69 4.80 -21.86
CA GLU A 74 -6.68 5.50 -21.04
C GLU A 74 -6.38 5.36 -19.54
N THR A 75 -6.09 4.14 -19.07
CA THR A 75 -5.73 3.88 -17.67
C THR A 75 -4.49 4.66 -17.25
N GLU A 76 -3.48 4.77 -18.12
CA GLU A 76 -2.29 5.57 -17.83
C GLU A 76 -2.54 7.07 -17.79
N SER A 77 -3.40 7.57 -18.68
CA SER A 77 -3.77 8.98 -18.64
C SER A 77 -4.51 9.33 -17.34
N MET A 78 -5.33 8.40 -16.83
CA MET A 78 -6.01 8.55 -15.54
C MET A 78 -5.03 8.50 -14.36
N ILE A 79 -4.03 7.61 -14.40
CA ILE A 79 -2.98 7.53 -13.38
C ILE A 79 -2.13 8.81 -13.37
N GLN A 80 -1.75 9.34 -14.53
CA GLN A 80 -1.01 10.60 -14.63
C GLN A 80 -1.80 11.77 -14.04
N GLN A 81 -3.08 11.89 -14.36
CA GLN A 81 -3.95 12.92 -13.79
C GLN A 81 -4.05 12.81 -12.26
N LEU A 82 -4.22 11.59 -11.73
CA LEU A 82 -4.25 11.37 -10.28
C LEU A 82 -2.94 11.77 -9.59
N ASN A 83 -1.80 11.45 -10.20
CA ASN A 83 -0.49 11.82 -9.65
C ASN A 83 -0.29 13.35 -9.68
N GLU A 84 -0.65 14.02 -10.78
CA GLU A 84 -0.58 15.49 -10.89
C GLU A 84 -1.48 16.18 -9.86
N GLU A 85 -2.68 15.66 -9.64
CA GLU A 85 -3.57 16.16 -8.58
C GLU A 85 -2.94 16.00 -7.19
N GLN A 86 -2.38 14.82 -6.88
CA GLN A 86 -1.70 14.58 -5.61
C GLN A 86 -0.51 15.51 -5.37
N GLU A 87 0.32 15.74 -6.39
CA GLU A 87 1.44 16.70 -6.30
C GLU A 87 0.95 18.13 -6.06
N GLN A 88 -0.14 18.55 -6.70
CA GLN A 88 -0.75 19.85 -6.45
C GLN A 88 -1.31 19.98 -5.02
N TYR A 89 -1.91 18.91 -4.48
CA TYR A 89 -2.34 18.89 -3.08
C TYR A 89 -1.15 19.02 -2.12
N GLN A 90 -0.08 18.25 -2.33
CA GLN A 90 1.14 18.34 -1.51
C GLN A 90 1.78 19.73 -1.58
N GLN A 91 1.88 20.34 -2.78
CA GLN A 91 2.42 21.69 -2.92
C GLN A 91 1.54 22.75 -2.24
N LYS A 92 0.21 22.61 -2.29
CA LYS A 92 -0.71 23.50 -1.58
C LYS A 92 -0.59 23.35 -0.07
N GLU A 93 -0.43 22.12 0.43
CA GLU A 93 -0.16 21.87 1.85
C GLU A 93 1.17 22.50 2.26
N ASP A 94 2.25 22.25 1.54
CA ASP A 94 3.58 22.83 1.81
C ASP A 94 3.57 24.36 1.77
N PHE A 95 2.83 24.95 0.84
CA PHE A 95 2.69 26.41 0.73
C PHE A 95 1.87 26.99 1.90
N ASN A 96 0.79 26.31 2.31
CA ASN A 96 0.00 26.70 3.48
C ASN A 96 0.82 26.56 4.78
N LEU A 97 1.63 25.51 4.90
CA LEU A 97 2.51 25.26 6.04
C LEU A 97 3.65 26.30 6.19
N LYS A 98 4.09 26.93 5.09
CA LYS A 98 5.12 27.99 5.08
C LYS A 98 4.61 29.36 5.52
N LYS A 99 3.30 29.60 5.54
CA LYS A 99 2.70 30.87 5.99
C LYS A 99 2.48 30.84 7.51
N GLY A 100 3.22 31.68 8.24
CA GLY A 100 2.91 32.02 9.64
C GLY A 100 3.60 31.19 10.73
N THR A 101 4.45 30.22 10.37
CA THR A 101 5.20 29.43 11.36
C THR A 101 6.57 30.05 11.60
N TYR A 102 6.84 30.45 12.84
CA TYR A 102 8.11 30.99 13.29
C TYR A 102 8.71 30.07 14.35
N ILE A 103 10.02 29.83 14.28
CA ILE A 103 10.77 29.06 15.26
C ILE A 103 11.74 29.99 15.96
N TYR A 104 11.83 29.85 17.27
CA TYR A 104 12.85 30.52 18.05
C TYR A 104 14.09 29.61 18.12
N GLN A 105 15.17 30.01 17.46
CA GLN A 105 16.46 29.31 17.50
C GLN A 105 17.58 30.29 17.83
N ASN A 106 18.40 29.97 18.84
CA ASN A 106 19.57 30.74 19.24
C ASN A 106 19.29 32.23 19.52
N GLY A 107 18.14 32.53 20.14
CA GLY A 107 17.76 33.91 20.48
C GLY A 107 17.18 34.73 19.33
N ASN A 108 17.03 34.15 18.13
CA ASN A 108 16.45 34.82 16.97
C ASN A 108 15.18 34.09 16.50
N LEU A 109 14.19 34.88 16.07
CA LEU A 109 12.96 34.37 15.47
C LEU A 109 13.20 34.15 13.97
N ILE A 110 13.25 32.89 13.53
CA ILE A 110 13.49 32.51 12.14
C ILE A 110 12.20 31.92 11.56
N GLN A 111 11.83 32.33 10.35
CA GLN A 111 10.69 31.75 9.65
C GLN A 111 11.05 30.32 9.21
N GLY A 112 10.34 29.32 9.74
CA GLY A 112 10.66 27.91 9.53
C GLY A 112 9.62 26.98 10.14
N GLN A 113 9.65 25.70 9.76
CA GLN A 113 8.83 24.67 10.38
C GLN A 113 9.57 24.04 11.56
N SER A 114 8.91 23.94 12.72
CA SER A 114 9.40 23.07 13.79
C SER A 114 9.61 21.66 13.24
N GLU A 115 10.64 20.97 13.70
CA GLU A 115 10.87 19.56 13.36
C GLU A 115 9.56 18.79 13.56
N LYS A 116 9.07 18.12 12.50
CA LYS A 116 7.86 17.29 12.59
C LYS A 116 8.12 16.29 13.69
N ARG A 117 7.31 16.32 14.76
CA ARG A 117 7.40 15.33 15.82
C ARG A 117 7.28 13.97 15.16
N LYS A 118 8.21 13.06 15.44
CA LYS A 118 8.11 11.68 15.00
C LYS A 118 6.89 11.08 15.71
N GLU A 119 5.79 10.95 14.98
CA GLU A 119 4.68 10.13 15.42
C GLU A 119 5.20 8.69 15.44
N VAL A 120 5.06 8.03 16.58
CA VAL A 120 5.36 6.60 16.70
C VAL A 120 4.06 5.88 16.41
N ASP A 121 4.06 4.98 15.43
CA ASP A 121 2.87 4.23 15.01
C ASP A 121 2.17 3.50 16.17
N TYR A 122 2.96 3.16 17.21
CA TYR A 122 2.49 2.53 18.43
C TYR A 122 3.04 3.28 19.65
N SER A 123 2.15 3.77 20.49
CA SER A 123 2.52 4.34 21.80
C SER A 123 2.09 3.38 22.91
N ASN A 124 3.03 3.04 23.81
CA ASN A 124 2.75 2.21 25.00
C ASN A 124 1.97 2.96 26.09
N TRP A 125 1.40 4.13 25.77
CA TRP A 125 0.72 5.00 26.73
C TRP A 125 -0.75 4.63 26.96
N TYR A 126 -1.35 3.86 26.06
CA TYR A 126 -2.66 3.25 26.30
C TYR A 126 -2.48 1.73 26.26
N ALA A 127 -2.85 1.09 27.37
CA ALA A 127 -2.66 -0.33 27.67
C ALA A 127 -3.43 -1.32 26.77
N ALA A 128 -3.64 -0.99 25.49
CA ALA A 128 -4.44 -1.75 24.55
C ALA A 128 -3.79 -1.95 23.16
N ASN A 129 -2.67 -1.29 22.84
CA ASN A 129 -1.87 -1.59 21.64
C ASN A 129 -0.59 -2.32 22.03
N VAL A 130 -0.73 -3.54 22.57
CA VAL A 130 0.42 -4.44 22.68
C VAL A 130 0.78 -4.86 21.25
N ASP A 131 2.06 -4.79 20.91
CA ASP A 131 2.58 -5.26 19.62
C ASP A 131 2.09 -6.70 19.36
N PRO A 132 1.48 -6.99 18.19
CA PRO A 132 1.03 -8.34 17.86
C PRO A 132 2.15 -9.39 17.99
N ASP A 133 3.40 -9.01 17.73
CA ASP A 133 4.54 -9.90 17.86
C ASP A 133 4.87 -10.21 19.34
N ASP A 134 4.68 -9.25 20.24
CA ASP A 134 4.90 -9.43 21.68
C ASP A 134 3.78 -10.28 22.31
N LEU A 135 2.54 -10.11 21.86
CA LEU A 135 1.41 -11.00 22.21
C LEU A 135 1.67 -12.45 21.77
N LYS A 136 2.24 -12.64 20.58
CA LYS A 136 2.57 -13.97 20.05
C LYS A 136 3.66 -14.64 20.89
N ARG A 137 4.72 -13.91 21.26
CA ARG A 137 5.79 -14.41 22.14
C ARG A 137 5.29 -14.74 23.54
N HIS A 138 4.45 -13.87 24.11
CA HIS A 138 3.86 -14.10 25.43
C HIS A 138 2.96 -15.35 25.43
N LYS A 139 2.15 -15.54 24.38
CA LYS A 139 1.35 -16.76 24.20
C LYS A 139 2.22 -18.00 24.06
N GLU A 140 3.29 -17.96 23.27
CA GLU A 140 4.21 -19.09 23.10
C GLU A 140 4.92 -19.46 24.41
N LEU A 141 5.32 -18.47 25.22
CA LEU A 141 5.88 -18.70 26.55
C LEU A 141 4.87 -19.33 27.51
N LEU A 142 3.62 -18.85 27.51
CA LEU A 142 2.55 -19.44 28.32
C LEU A 142 2.24 -20.86 27.86
N ASP A 143 2.11 -21.10 26.56
CA ASP A 143 1.88 -22.44 26.02
C ASP A 143 3.04 -23.36 26.42
N ARG A 144 4.29 -22.89 26.38
CA ARG A 144 5.45 -23.66 26.86
C ARG A 144 5.42 -23.91 28.37
N GLN A 145 4.89 -22.99 29.16
CA GLN A 145 4.69 -23.18 30.60
C GLN A 145 3.52 -24.16 30.89
N HIS A 146 2.48 -24.15 30.06
CA HIS A 146 1.34 -25.07 30.15
C HIS A 146 1.66 -26.47 29.59
N PHE A 147 2.63 -26.59 28.67
CA PHE A 147 3.04 -27.85 28.04
C PHE A 147 4.43 -28.37 28.47
N SER A 148 5.11 -27.77 29.44
CA SER A 148 6.34 -28.35 30.02
C SER A 148 6.03 -29.16 31.29
N GLY A 149 5.48 -30.36 31.08
CA GLY A 149 5.41 -31.34 32.17
C GLY A 149 4.88 -32.70 31.74
N PRO A 150 5.68 -33.77 31.76
CA PRO A 150 5.25 -35.17 31.59
C PRO A 150 4.26 -35.67 32.67
N PHE A 151 3.89 -34.81 33.62
CA PHE A 151 3.13 -35.17 34.82
C PHE A 151 1.60 -35.00 34.66
N TRP A 152 1.14 -34.44 33.54
CA TRP A 152 -0.24 -33.94 33.38
C TRP A 152 -1.03 -34.64 32.28
N GLU A 153 -0.38 -35.36 31.35
CA GLU A 153 -1.07 -36.11 30.28
C GLU A 153 -1.81 -37.37 30.78
N GLY A 154 -1.60 -37.78 32.03
CA GLY A 154 -2.21 -38.98 32.62
C GLY A 154 -2.94 -38.78 33.94
N LYS A 155 -3.09 -37.53 34.43
CA LYS A 155 -3.81 -37.26 35.67
C LYS A 155 -5.20 -36.71 35.36
N PRO A 156 -6.28 -37.31 35.91
CA PRO A 156 -7.61 -36.71 35.82
C PRO A 156 -7.58 -35.33 36.49
N MET A 157 -8.35 -34.38 35.92
CA MET A 157 -8.52 -33.05 36.49
C MET A 157 -8.92 -33.18 37.97
N PRO A 158 -8.34 -32.40 38.91
CA PRO A 158 -8.75 -32.44 40.30
C PRO A 158 -10.24 -32.11 40.38
N LYS A 159 -11.01 -33.03 40.98
CA LYS A 159 -12.46 -32.86 41.16
C LYS A 159 -12.71 -31.61 42.01
N SER A 160 -13.68 -30.80 41.61
CA SER A 160 -14.10 -29.67 42.43
C SER A 160 -14.77 -30.21 43.70
N ILE A 161 -14.74 -29.46 44.80
CA ILE A 161 -15.37 -29.87 46.07
C ILE A 161 -16.88 -30.12 45.87
N LEU A 162 -17.49 -29.48 44.87
CA LEU A 162 -18.90 -29.68 44.48
C LEU A 162 -19.17 -31.04 43.83
N ASP A 163 -18.16 -31.69 43.24
CA ASP A 163 -18.28 -33.02 42.60
C ASP A 163 -18.14 -34.18 43.60
N GLU A 164 -17.64 -33.94 44.82
CA GLU A 164 -17.49 -34.97 45.85
C GLU A 164 -18.79 -35.24 46.62
N GLU A 165 -19.71 -34.28 46.70
CA GLU A 165 -20.95 -34.41 47.46
C GLU A 165 -22.06 -35.18 46.71
N ASN A 166 -21.96 -35.37 45.39
CA ASN A 166 -22.98 -36.07 44.58
C ASN A 166 -22.35 -37.02 43.55
N PRO A 167 -22.09 -38.30 43.88
CA PRO A 167 -21.41 -39.25 43.00
C PRO A 167 -22.24 -39.75 41.80
N ASN A 168 -23.45 -39.24 41.58
CA ASN A 168 -24.40 -39.79 40.59
C ASN A 168 -24.77 -38.87 39.41
N THR A 169 -24.16 -37.69 39.27
CA THR A 169 -24.50 -36.73 38.21
C THR A 169 -23.64 -36.82 36.95
N LEU A 170 -22.63 -37.70 36.90
CA LEU A 170 -21.67 -37.78 35.78
C LEU A 170 -21.73 -39.08 34.95
N MET A 171 -22.68 -39.98 35.23
CA MET A 171 -22.81 -41.25 34.48
C MET A 171 -23.83 -41.21 33.33
N TYR A 172 -24.54 -40.10 33.11
CA TYR A 172 -25.50 -39.96 32.00
C TYR A 172 -25.51 -38.54 31.44
N SER A 173 -24.51 -38.19 30.64
CA SER A 173 -24.68 -37.29 29.48
C SER A 173 -23.36 -37.20 28.70
N ASP A 174 -23.32 -37.81 27.51
CA ASP A 174 -22.29 -37.52 26.48
C ASP A 174 -22.41 -36.08 25.93
N GLU A 175 -23.33 -35.28 26.46
CA GLU A 175 -23.46 -33.87 26.18
C GLU A 175 -22.45 -33.11 27.03
N ARG A 176 -21.28 -32.82 26.45
CA ARG A 176 -20.43 -31.72 26.93
C ARG A 176 -21.34 -30.51 27.12
N PRO A 177 -21.28 -29.77 28.25
CA PRO A 177 -21.95 -28.48 28.32
C PRO A 177 -21.42 -27.64 27.16
N GLU A 178 -22.28 -27.32 26.20
CA GLU A 178 -21.93 -26.43 25.12
C GLU A 178 -21.41 -25.15 25.76
N LYS A 179 -20.21 -24.70 25.36
CA LYS A 179 -19.65 -23.43 25.84
C LYS A 179 -20.71 -22.36 25.66
N GLU A 180 -21.19 -21.80 26.76
CA GLU A 180 -22.10 -20.66 26.71
C GLU A 180 -21.42 -19.55 25.91
N LEU A 181 -21.87 -19.37 24.67
CA LEU A 181 -21.38 -18.33 23.78
C LEU A 181 -21.82 -16.99 24.35
N ASN A 182 -20.84 -16.17 24.72
CA ASN A 182 -21.01 -14.84 25.29
C ASN A 182 -22.04 -14.02 24.46
N PRO A 183 -23.18 -13.59 25.04
CA PRO A 183 -24.30 -13.01 24.28
C PRO A 183 -23.96 -11.71 23.53
N ASN A 184 -22.86 -11.05 23.90
CA ASN A 184 -22.36 -9.85 23.24
C ASN A 184 -21.71 -10.08 21.87
N MET A 185 -21.45 -11.33 21.44
CA MET A 185 -20.89 -11.60 20.11
C MET A 185 -21.92 -11.63 18.98
N LYS A 186 -23.23 -11.61 19.28
CA LYS A 186 -24.31 -11.65 18.27
C LYS A 186 -24.83 -10.27 17.82
N GLN A 187 -24.36 -9.18 18.42
CA GLN A 187 -24.85 -7.84 18.04
C GLN A 187 -24.01 -7.28 16.91
N GLU A 188 -24.54 -7.31 15.69
CA GLU A 188 -24.01 -6.50 14.58
C GLU A 188 -24.07 -5.03 14.98
N LYS A 189 -22.90 -4.39 15.15
CA LYS A 189 -22.82 -2.97 15.45
C LYS A 189 -23.28 -2.18 14.22
N HIS A 190 -24.55 -1.76 14.20
CA HIS A 190 -25.03 -0.81 13.21
C HIS A 190 -24.31 0.54 13.41
N GLY A 191 -23.32 0.81 12.56
CA GLY A 191 -22.63 2.09 12.49
C GLY A 191 -23.59 3.17 11.98
N LYS A 192 -24.12 3.99 12.90
CA LYS A 192 -24.77 5.26 12.53
C LYS A 192 -23.66 6.24 12.14
N PHE A 193 -23.40 6.38 10.84
CA PHE A 193 -22.56 7.46 10.34
C PHE A 193 -23.36 8.76 10.31
N GLU A 194 -22.89 9.76 11.03
CA GLU A 194 -23.43 11.12 10.99
C GLU A 194 -22.93 11.83 9.71
N LYS A 195 -23.84 12.31 8.88
CA LYS A 195 -23.48 13.08 7.68
C LYS A 195 -23.02 14.48 8.09
N VAL A 196 -21.71 14.72 8.00
CA VAL A 196 -21.14 16.07 8.09
C VAL A 196 -21.57 16.86 6.84
N LYS A 197 -22.29 17.97 7.02
CA LYS A 197 -22.60 18.91 5.93
C LYS A 197 -21.31 19.61 5.49
N ARG A 198 -21.03 19.55 4.19
CA ARG A 198 -20.08 20.45 3.53
C ARG A 198 -20.75 21.78 3.23
#